data_AF-A0A351CMR5-F1
#
_entry.id   AF-A0A351CMR5-F1
#
_cell.length_a   1.000
_cell.length_b   1.000
_cell.length_c   1.000
_cell.angle_alpha   90.00
_cell.angle_beta   90.00
_cell.angle_gamma   90.00
#
_symmetry.space_group_name_H-M   'P 1'
#
loop_
_entity.id
_entity.type
_entity.pdbx_description
1 polymer ?
#
loop_
_entity_poly.entity_id
_entity_poly.type
_entity_poly.pdbx_seq_one_letter_code
_entity_poly.pdbx_strand_id
1 'polypeptide(L)'
;MSVKVALSICSAITFLVAVAFMTMPEHITMNEFVAAEGYAVDVGVTMRYLLGGVIFSVSCILFYSRKIDGANNQRSLLLGAGIGFAAVCITIICVTLFRELASSIPPIIATGLCSFACFLARNKVR
;
A
#
# COMPACT_ATOMS: atom_id res chain seq x y z
N MET A 1 -6.76 9.07 24.95
CA MET A 1 -5.83 9.12 23.79
C MET A 1 -6.49 9.93 22.69
N SER A 2 -5.82 10.95 22.11
CA SER A 2 -6.39 11.73 21.00
C SER A 2 -6.39 10.91 19.70
N VAL A 3 -7.41 11.10 18.84
CA VAL A 3 -7.53 10.46 17.51
C VAL A 3 -6.25 10.62 16.69
N LYS A 4 -5.64 11.81 16.74
CA LYS A 4 -4.38 12.12 16.07
C LYS A 4 -3.25 11.17 16.48
N VAL A 5 -3.13 10.90 17.78
CA VAL A 5 -2.09 10.04 18.35
C VAL A 5 -2.35 8.58 17.96
N ALA A 6 -3.61 8.13 18.09
CA ALA A 6 -4.02 6.77 17.72
C ALA A 6 -3.69 6.48 16.24
N LEU A 7 -4.13 7.34 15.33
CA LEU A 7 -3.88 7.20 13.89
C LEU A 7 -2.39 7.29 13.53
N SER A 8 -1.60 8.06 14.29
CA SER A 8 -0.15 8.12 14.10
C SER A 8 0.54 6.81 14.46
N ILE A 9 0.11 6.19 15.56
CA ILE A 9 0.66 4.91 16.00
C ILE A 9 0.28 3.82 14.98
N CYS A 10 -0.99 3.74 14.59
CA CYS A 10 -1.44 2.76 13.59
C CYS A 10 -0.72 2.94 12.23
N SER A 11 -0.55 4.19 11.78
CA SER A 11 0.21 4.48 10.56
C SER A 11 1.67 4.04 10.66
N ALA A 12 2.34 4.31 11.79
CA ALA A 12 3.73 3.91 12.00
C ALA A 12 3.89 2.38 12.02
N ILE A 13 3.02 1.67 12.74
CA ILE A 13 3.05 0.20 12.82
C ILE A 13 2.81 -0.42 11.44
N THR A 14 1.77 0.03 10.72
CA THR A 14 1.50 -0.48 9.36
C THR A 14 2.62 -0.16 8.39
N PHE A 15 3.27 1.01 8.50
CA PHE A 15 4.44 1.34 7.70
C PHE A 15 5.58 0.33 7.93
N LEU A 16 5.89 0.01 9.19
CA LEU A 16 6.93 -0.97 9.52
C LEU A 16 6.62 -2.36 8.95
N VAL A 17 5.36 -2.79 9.03
CA VAL A 17 4.93 -4.07 8.44
C VAL A 17 5.09 -4.06 6.92
N ALA A 18 4.68 -2.98 6.25
CA ALA A 18 4.86 -2.84 4.80
C ALA A 18 6.35 -2.92 4.40
N VAL A 19 7.22 -2.23 5.15
CA VAL A 19 8.67 -2.27 4.92
C VAL A 19 9.22 -3.69 5.13
N ALA A 20 8.81 -4.39 6.19
CA ALA A 20 9.23 -5.77 6.42
C ALA A 20 8.83 -6.69 5.25
N PHE A 21 7.62 -6.54 4.73
CA PHE A 21 7.13 -7.33 3.60
C PHE A 21 7.86 -7.01 2.28
N MET A 22 8.31 -5.77 2.09
CA MET A 22 9.08 -5.38 0.90
C MET A 22 10.57 -5.73 0.99
N THR A 23 11.15 -5.80 2.19
CA THR A 23 12.60 -6.00 2.37
C THR A 23 12.98 -7.43 2.71
N MET A 24 12.11 -8.17 3.39
CA MET A 24 12.36 -9.55 3.84
C MET A 24 11.23 -10.53 3.47
N PRO A 25 10.66 -10.50 2.25
CA PRO A 25 9.51 -11.33 1.91
C PRO A 25 9.81 -12.83 1.99
N GLU A 26 10.99 -13.27 1.57
CA GLU A 26 11.38 -14.70 1.58
C GLU A 26 11.54 -15.22 3.00
N HIS A 27 12.25 -14.48 3.85
CA HIS A 27 12.42 -14.85 5.26
C HIS A 27 11.06 -14.98 5.97
N ILE A 28 10.14 -14.04 5.74
CA ILE A 28 8.79 -14.11 6.32
C ILE A 28 8.02 -15.31 5.73
N THR A 29 8.17 -15.59 4.44
CA THR A 29 7.55 -16.75 3.77
C THR A 29 7.98 -18.06 4.40
N MET A 30 9.28 -18.26 4.53
CA MET A 30 9.83 -19.52 5.04
C MET A 30 9.54 -19.70 6.54
N ASN A 31 9.45 -18.61 7.30
CA ASN A 31 9.15 -18.69 8.73
C ASN A 31 7.66 -19.00 9.01
N GLU A 32 6.74 -18.53 8.15
CA GLU A 32 5.31 -18.84 8.27
C GLU A 32 4.94 -20.18 7.62
N PHE A 33 5.56 -20.51 6.48
CA PHE A 33 5.27 -21.71 5.70
C PHE A 33 6.52 -22.59 5.59
N VAL A 34 6.91 -23.19 6.71
CA VAL A 34 8.16 -23.97 6.85
C VAL A 34 8.26 -25.15 5.86
N ALA A 35 7.12 -25.69 5.42
CA ALA A 35 7.06 -26.80 4.46
C ALA A 35 6.90 -26.34 3.00
N ALA A 36 6.89 -25.03 2.73
CA ALA A 36 6.80 -24.52 1.35
C ALA A 36 8.13 -24.72 0.62
N GLU A 37 8.07 -25.27 -0.58
CA GLU A 37 9.24 -25.48 -1.44
C GLU A 37 8.96 -25.06 -2.89
N GLY A 38 10.03 -24.73 -3.61
CA GLY A 38 9.99 -24.36 -5.03
C GLY A 38 8.98 -23.25 -5.33
N TYR A 39 8.09 -23.49 -6.29
CA TYR A 39 7.12 -22.51 -6.78
C TYR A 39 6.20 -21.96 -5.68
N ALA A 40 5.91 -22.74 -4.62
CA ALA A 40 5.08 -22.27 -3.52
C ALA A 40 5.74 -21.10 -2.75
N VAL A 41 7.07 -21.14 -2.60
CA VAL A 41 7.85 -20.06 -1.98
C VAL A 41 7.79 -18.83 -2.86
N ASP A 42 7.97 -19.00 -4.18
CA ASP A 42 7.91 -17.88 -5.13
C ASP A 42 6.56 -17.17 -5.13
N VAL A 43 5.47 -17.92 -5.05
CA VAL A 43 4.11 -17.36 -4.90
C VAL A 43 3.99 -16.62 -3.57
N GLY A 44 4.47 -17.21 -2.46
CA GLY A 44 4.44 -16.58 -1.14
C GLY A 44 5.23 -15.26 -1.09
N VAL A 45 6.40 -15.21 -1.72
CA VAL A 45 7.22 -14.00 -1.85
C VAL A 45 6.50 -12.94 -2.68
N THR A 46 5.93 -13.33 -3.81
CA THR A 46 5.15 -12.44 -4.69
C THR A 46 3.99 -11.80 -3.93
N MET A 47 3.23 -12.62 -3.19
CA MET A 47 2.09 -12.14 -2.41
C MET A 47 2.50 -11.15 -1.32
N ARG A 48 3.67 -11.34 -0.69
CA ARG A 48 4.18 -10.40 0.32
C ARG A 48 4.54 -9.05 -0.28
N TYR A 49 5.12 -9.00 -1.48
CA TYR A 49 5.31 -7.72 -2.16
C TYR A 49 3.98 -7.00 -2.41
N LEU A 50 2.97 -7.70 -2.94
CA LEU A 50 1.65 -7.13 -3.20
C LEU A 50 0.97 -6.65 -1.91
N LEU A 51 0.99 -7.46 -0.85
CA LEU A 51 0.49 -7.09 0.47
C LEU A 51 1.25 -5.91 1.06
N GLY A 52 2.58 -5.85 0.91
CA GLY A 52 3.40 -4.73 1.34
C GLY A 52 2.94 -3.42 0.70
N GLY A 53 2.68 -3.43 -0.61
CA GLY A 53 2.14 -2.26 -1.32
C GLY A 53 0.78 -1.81 -0.77
N VAL A 54 -0.14 -2.75 -0.52
CA VAL A 54 -1.46 -2.46 0.04
C VAL A 54 -1.36 -1.91 1.47
N ILE A 55 -0.56 -2.55 2.34
CA ILE A 55 -0.36 -2.10 3.72
C ILE A 55 0.30 -0.70 3.75
N PHE A 56 1.23 -0.42 2.83
CA PHE A 56 1.80 0.91 2.68
C PHE A 56 0.74 1.96 2.31
N SER A 57 -0.20 1.61 1.41
CA SER A 57 -1.32 2.51 1.07
C SER A 57 -2.19 2.84 2.27
N VAL A 58 -2.49 1.84 3.11
CA VAL A 58 -3.24 2.01 4.37
C VAL A 58 -2.46 2.92 5.33
N SER A 59 -1.15 2.72 5.46
CA SER A 59 -0.30 3.59 6.29
C SER A 59 -0.36 5.05 5.85
N CYS A 60 -0.31 5.31 4.54
CA CYS A 60 -0.45 6.66 3.98
C CYS A 60 -1.82 7.27 4.35
N ILE A 61 -2.91 6.55 4.10
CA ILE A 61 -4.26 7.02 4.41
C ILE A 61 -4.39 7.34 5.90
N LEU A 62 -3.95 6.45 6.79
CA LEU A 62 -3.98 6.67 8.24
C LEU A 62 -3.17 7.90 8.66
N PHE A 63 -1.96 8.09 8.10
CA PHE A 63 -1.11 9.24 8.41
C PHE A 63 -1.77 10.57 8.06
N TYR A 64 -2.36 10.64 6.86
CA TYR A 64 -3.00 11.84 6.35
C TYR A 64 -4.39 12.07 6.96
N SER A 65 -5.01 11.02 7.52
CA SER A 65 -6.26 11.10 8.29
C SER A 65 -6.06 11.64 9.71
N ARG A 66 -4.84 11.96 10.15
CA ARG A 66 -4.57 12.41 11.55
C ARG A 66 -5.12 13.78 11.90
N LYS A 67 -5.48 14.58 10.91
CA LYS A 67 -6.13 15.88 11.07
C LYS A 67 -7.53 15.71 10.48
N ILE A 68 -8.59 15.61 11.29
CA ILE A 68 -9.98 15.42 10.80
C ILE A 68 -10.85 16.68 11.00
N ASP A 69 -10.45 17.63 11.86
CA ASP A 69 -11.14 18.92 12.02
C ASP A 69 -10.89 19.95 10.89
N GLY A 70 -11.80 20.04 9.90
CA GLY A 70 -11.84 21.11 8.87
C GLY A 70 -11.61 20.70 7.40
N ALA A 71 -12.02 21.54 6.44
CA ALA A 71 -11.95 21.29 4.98
C ALA A 71 -10.52 21.01 4.44
N ASN A 72 -9.48 21.55 5.09
CA ASN A 72 -8.07 21.23 4.79
C ASN A 72 -7.73 19.75 4.97
N ASN A 73 -8.58 18.99 5.66
CA ASN A 73 -8.36 17.58 5.92
C ASN A 73 -8.82 16.69 4.79
N GLN A 74 -9.83 17.11 4.01
CA GLN A 74 -10.22 16.39 2.80
C GLN A 74 -9.09 16.42 1.77
N ARG A 75 -8.42 17.57 1.59
CA ARG A 75 -7.23 17.68 0.72
C ARG A 75 -6.08 16.80 1.19
N SER A 76 -5.84 16.75 2.50
CA SER A 76 -4.79 15.92 3.10
C SER A 76 -5.10 14.44 2.92
N LEU A 77 -6.33 14.01 3.21
CA LEU A 77 -6.79 12.64 3.03
C LEU A 77 -6.70 12.19 1.57
N LEU A 78 -7.16 13.01 0.63
CA LEU A 78 -7.08 12.73 -0.81
C LEU A 78 -5.63 12.64 -1.29
N LEU A 79 -4.71 13.44 -0.74
CA LEU A 79 -3.28 13.31 -1.00
C LEU A 79 -2.75 11.95 -0.50
N GLY A 80 -3.09 11.56 0.73
CA GLY A 80 -2.68 10.29 1.29
C GLY A 80 -3.21 9.09 0.52
N ALA A 81 -4.49 9.12 0.12
CA ALA A 81 -5.09 8.10 -0.74
C ALA A 81 -4.43 8.05 -2.12
N GLY A 82 -4.19 9.21 -2.75
CA GLY A 82 -3.54 9.29 -4.06
C GLY A 82 -2.13 8.71 -4.07
N ILE A 83 -1.32 9.04 -3.05
CA ILE A 83 0.02 8.47 -2.85
C ILE A 83 -0.07 6.97 -2.57
N GLY A 84 -1.00 6.55 -1.73
CA GLY A 84 -1.20 5.13 -1.40
C GLY A 84 -1.55 4.29 -2.63
N PHE A 85 -2.52 4.72 -3.43
CA PHE A 85 -2.89 4.02 -4.67
C PHE A 85 -1.79 4.07 -5.73
N ALA A 86 -1.03 5.17 -5.82
CA ALA A 86 0.13 5.24 -6.71
C ALA A 86 1.19 4.20 -6.33
N ALA A 87 1.48 4.06 -5.03
CA ALA A 87 2.44 3.09 -4.54
C ALA A 87 1.99 1.64 -4.80
N VAL A 88 0.70 1.33 -4.65
CA VAL A 88 0.15 0.02 -5.02
C VAL A 88 0.31 -0.23 -6.52
N CYS A 89 -0.02 0.75 -7.36
CA CYS A 89 0.14 0.66 -8.81
C CYS A 89 1.60 0.37 -9.21
N ILE A 90 2.55 1.13 -8.65
CA ILE A 90 3.99 0.92 -8.86
C ILE A 90 4.41 -0.46 -8.39
N THR A 91 3.96 -0.90 -7.21
CA THR A 91 4.28 -2.23 -6.67
C THR A 91 3.81 -3.33 -7.61
N ILE A 92 2.58 -3.25 -8.12
CA ILE A 92 2.05 -4.23 -9.08
C ILE A 92 2.89 -4.20 -10.36
N ILE A 93 3.19 -3.02 -10.93
CA ILE A 93 4.05 -2.90 -12.13
C ILE A 93 5.41 -3.58 -11.90
N CYS A 94 6.08 -3.28 -10.79
CA CYS A 94 7.37 -3.91 -10.46
C CYS A 94 7.24 -5.42 -10.35
N VAL A 95 6.26 -5.93 -9.61
CA VAL A 95 6.04 -7.37 -9.46
C VAL A 95 5.74 -8.05 -10.80
N THR A 96 4.91 -7.44 -11.66
CA THR A 96 4.61 -7.95 -13.00
C THR A 96 5.87 -8.02 -13.87
N LEU A 97 6.72 -7.00 -13.84
CA LEU A 97 7.94 -6.95 -14.65
C LEU A 97 9.02 -7.92 -14.16
N PHE A 98 9.21 -8.06 -12.85
CA PHE A 98 10.30 -8.87 -12.28
C PHE A 98 9.91 -10.31 -11.96
N ARG A 99 8.62 -10.64 -11.86
CA ARG A 99 8.13 -11.98 -11.48
C ARG A 99 7.13 -12.57 -12.48
N GLU A 100 7.05 -11.99 -13.69
CA GLU A 100 6.32 -12.50 -14.86
C GLU A 100 4.83 -12.86 -14.60
N LEU A 101 4.09 -11.99 -13.89
CA LEU A 101 2.65 -12.22 -13.68
C LEU A 101 1.89 -12.13 -15.01
N ALA A 102 1.20 -13.22 -15.37
CA ALA A 102 0.49 -13.36 -16.65
C ALA A 102 -0.66 -12.35 -16.88
N SER A 103 -1.28 -11.81 -15.82
CA SER A 103 -2.36 -10.82 -15.95
C SER A 103 -2.46 -9.88 -14.76
N SER A 104 -1.77 -8.74 -14.84
CA SER A 104 -1.86 -7.67 -13.85
C SER A 104 -2.40 -6.36 -14.43
N ILE A 105 -2.82 -6.35 -15.70
CA ILE A 105 -3.33 -5.15 -16.38
C ILE A 105 -4.57 -4.58 -15.68
N PRO A 106 -5.61 -5.38 -15.30
CA PRO A 106 -6.78 -4.84 -14.64
C PRO A 106 -6.49 -4.11 -13.31
N PRO A 107 -5.72 -4.69 -12.35
CA PRO A 107 -5.43 -4.00 -11.09
C PRO A 107 -4.49 -2.79 -11.25
N ILE A 108 -3.58 -2.78 -12.24
CA ILE A 108 -2.77 -1.59 -12.57
C ILE A 108 -3.66 -0.43 -13.02
N ILE A 109 -4.59 -0.68 -13.95
CA ILE A 109 -5.51 0.35 -14.43
C ILE A 109 -6.40 0.85 -13.28
N ALA A 110 -6.96 -0.05 -12.48
CA ALA A 110 -7.83 0.33 -11.37
C ALA A 110 -7.11 1.21 -10.34
N THR A 111 -5.92 0.79 -9.88
CA THR A 111 -5.15 1.54 -8.86
C THR A 111 -4.61 2.86 -9.42
N GLY A 112 -4.20 2.89 -10.69
CA GLY A 112 -3.81 4.12 -11.38
C GLY A 112 -4.98 5.11 -11.50
N LEU A 113 -6.16 4.65 -11.90
CA LEU A 113 -7.37 5.49 -11.99
C LEU A 113 -7.80 6.02 -10.61
N CYS A 114 -7.76 5.19 -9.57
CA CYS A 114 -8.02 5.64 -8.20
C CYS A 114 -7.05 6.74 -7.77
N SER A 115 -5.75 6.56 -8.02
CA SER A 115 -4.74 7.57 -7.72
C SER A 115 -5.02 8.88 -8.45
N PHE A 116 -5.28 8.82 -9.76
CA PHE A 116 -5.60 9.97 -10.59
C PHE A 116 -6.88 10.69 -10.11
N ALA A 117 -7.94 9.94 -9.82
CA ALA A 117 -9.19 10.49 -9.29
C ALA A 117 -8.99 11.21 -7.95
N CYS A 118 -8.16 10.67 -7.04
CA CYS A 118 -7.82 11.32 -5.78
C CYS A 118 -7.12 12.67 -6.01
N PHE A 119 -6.16 12.74 -6.95
CA PHE A 119 -5.49 14.00 -7.28
C PHE A 119 -6.43 15.04 -7.92
N LEU A 120 -7.32 14.61 -8.83
CA LEU A 120 -8.32 15.51 -9.41
C LEU A 120 -9.29 16.04 -8.36
N ALA A 121 -9.80 15.16 -7.49
CA ALA A 121 -10.70 15.55 -6.41
C ALA A 121 -10.02 16.55 -5.46
N ARG A 122 -8.73 16.32 -5.13
CA ARG A 122 -7.96 17.22 -4.27
C ARG A 122 -7.88 18.64 -4.84
N ASN A 123 -7.71 18.79 -6.15
CA ASN A 123 -7.64 20.09 -6.81
C ASN A 123 -8.99 20.82 -6.83
N LYS A 124 -10.11 20.09 -6.69
CA LYS A 124 -11.47 20.66 -6.66
C LYS A 124 -11.95 21.07 -5.27
N VAL A 125 -11.42 20.48 -4.20
CA VAL A 125 -11.70 20.94 -2.83
C VAL A 125 -11.18 22.37 -2.72
N ARG A 126 -12.05 23.35 -2.44
CA ARG A 126 -11.69 24.77 -2.27
C ARG A 126 -11.00 25.02 -0.93
#